data_AF-A0A925CN17-F1
#
_entry.id   AF-A0A925CN17-F1
#
_cell.length_a   1.000
_cell.length_b   1.000
_cell.length_c   1.000
_cell.angle_alpha   90.00
_cell.angle_beta   90.00
_cell.angle_gamma   90.00
#
_symmetry.space_group_name_H-M   'P 1'
#
loop_
_entity.id
_entity.type
_entity.pdbx_description
1 polymer ?
#
loop_
_entity_poly.entity_id
_entity_poly.type
_entity_poly.pdbx_seq_one_letter_code
_entity_poly.pdbx_strand_id
1 'polypeptide(L)'
;MIEVLHDMLDRQGRLGLVSIRNLPVSSLITPIEREGDAAAAVSGAAPAPARPPYVHAIEIVIDGQYADILDYLAALEALPWKFRWTSLDLSTAGYPRNRVRIELSTLSLDSTWLGV
;
A
#
# COMPACT_ATOMS: atom_id res chain seq x y z
N MET A 1 8.55 -6.81 4.33
CA MET A 1 7.11 -6.84 4.00
C MET A 1 6.87 -7.18 2.52
N ILE A 2 7.54 -6.54 1.56
CA ILE A 2 7.55 -6.99 0.15
C ILE A 2 8.02 -8.45 0.01
N GLU A 3 9.03 -8.87 0.80
CA GLU A 3 9.51 -10.26 0.75
C GLU A 3 8.45 -11.31 1.08
N VAL A 4 7.47 -10.99 1.93
CA VAL A 4 6.38 -11.95 2.25
C VAL A 4 5.39 -12.05 1.10
N LEU A 5 5.09 -10.93 0.43
CA LEU A 5 4.27 -10.94 -0.79
C LEU A 5 4.98 -11.73 -1.91
N HIS A 6 6.29 -11.59 -2.02
CA HIS A 6 7.10 -12.35 -2.96
C HIS A 6 7.16 -13.85 -2.63
N ASP A 7 7.47 -14.20 -1.37
CA ASP A 7 7.50 -15.61 -0.90
C ASP A 7 6.13 -16.28 -1.06
N MET A 8 5.04 -15.53 -0.89
CA MET A 8 3.69 -16.04 -1.07
C MET A 8 3.33 -16.26 -2.54
N LEU A 9 3.79 -15.38 -3.45
CA LEU A 9 3.70 -15.58 -4.90
C LEU A 9 4.51 -16.80 -5.35
N ASP A 10 5.73 -16.94 -4.85
CA ASP A 10 6.62 -18.07 -5.15
C ASP A 10 6.02 -19.40 -4.66
N ARG A 11 5.34 -19.40 -3.50
CA ARG A 11 4.62 -20.57 -2.97
C ARG A 11 3.43 -20.98 -3.80
N GLN A 12 2.71 -20.03 -4.41
CA GLN A 12 1.52 -20.34 -5.17
C GLN A 12 1.82 -20.88 -6.57
N GLY A 13 2.99 -20.57 -7.15
CA GLY A 13 3.59 -21.24 -8.32
C GLY A 13 2.79 -21.25 -9.64
N ARG A 14 1.52 -20.86 -9.60
CA ARG A 14 0.54 -20.83 -10.69
C ARG A 14 0.29 -19.42 -11.21
N LEU A 15 0.80 -18.43 -10.49
CA LEU A 15 0.70 -17.02 -10.82
C LEU A 15 2.06 -16.49 -11.27
N GLY A 16 2.05 -15.73 -12.37
CA GLY A 16 3.20 -14.97 -12.79
C GLY A 16 3.22 -13.60 -12.11
N LEU A 17 4.34 -13.23 -11.51
CA LEU A 17 4.57 -11.87 -11.08
C LEU A 17 5.01 -11.04 -12.29
N VAL A 18 4.19 -10.08 -12.71
CA VAL A 18 4.52 -9.16 -13.79
C VAL A 18 5.32 -7.97 -13.27
N SER A 19 4.90 -7.40 -12.13
CA SER A 19 5.55 -6.23 -11.54
C SER A 19 5.18 -6.08 -10.07
N ILE A 20 6.14 -5.64 -9.24
CA ILE A 20 5.89 -5.14 -7.89
C ILE A 20 6.59 -3.79 -7.71
N ARG A 21 5.86 -2.78 -7.22
CA ARG A 21 6.38 -1.43 -7.03
C ARG A 21 5.91 -0.85 -5.72
N ASN A 22 6.80 -0.14 -5.04
CA ASN A 22 6.42 0.72 -3.92
C ASN A 22 5.96 2.07 -4.47
N LEU A 23 4.80 2.54 -4.03
CA LEU A 23 4.29 3.86 -4.38
C LEU A 23 4.83 4.90 -3.40
N PRO A 24 4.94 6.18 -3.81
CA PRO A 24 5.43 7.24 -2.93
C PRO A 24 4.57 7.34 -1.67
N VAL A 25 5.23 7.47 -0.52
CA VAL A 25 4.56 7.58 0.78
C VAL A 25 3.74 8.87 0.82
N SER A 26 2.47 8.75 1.21
CA SER A 26 1.55 9.88 1.28
C SER A 26 1.19 10.20 2.74
N SER A 27 1.37 11.44 3.16
CA SER A 27 0.97 11.90 4.49
C SER A 27 -0.52 12.23 4.48
N LEU A 28 -1.30 11.67 5.42
CA LEU A 28 -2.73 12.01 5.52
C LEU A 28 -3.00 13.38 6.15
N ILE A 29 -1.96 14.08 6.59
CA ILE A 29 -2.05 15.45 7.09
C ILE A 29 -1.51 16.38 6.01
N THR A 30 -2.41 17.03 5.28
CA THR A 30 -2.06 18.22 4.52
C THR A 30 -1.80 19.34 5.52
N PRO A 31 -0.61 19.96 5.55
CA PRO A 31 -0.43 21.19 6.30
C PRO A 31 -1.47 22.18 5.80
N ILE A 32 -2.38 22.60 6.66
CA ILE A 32 -3.26 23.71 6.35
C ILE A 32 -2.33 24.92 6.31
N GLU A 33 -1.89 25.32 5.11
CA GLU A 33 -1.28 26.63 4.91
C GLU A 33 -2.34 27.66 5.29
N ARG A 34 -2.29 28.14 6.54
CA ARG A 34 -3.01 29.33 6.94
C ARG A 34 -2.35 30.50 6.23
N GLU A 35 -2.82 30.77 5.01
CA GLU A 35 -2.63 32.05 4.33
C GLU A 35 -3.28 33.13 5.20
N GLY A 36 -2.45 33.85 5.97
CA GLY A 36 -2.85 34.99 6.78
C GLY A 36 -2.87 34.72 8.29
N ASP A 37 -1.72 34.88 8.94
CA ASP A 37 -1.70 35.50 10.26
C ASP A 37 -0.32 36.09 10.59
N ALA A 38 -0.14 37.35 10.20
CA ALA A 38 0.90 38.20 10.74
C ALA A 38 0.41 38.80 12.08
N ALA A 39 0.00 38.00 13.06
CA ALA A 39 -0.29 38.47 14.42
C ALA A 39 -0.56 37.32 15.41
N ALA A 40 0.49 36.66 15.92
CA ALA A 40 0.52 36.15 17.31
C ALA A 40 1.83 35.40 17.59
N ALA A 41 2.88 36.16 17.86
CA ALA A 41 3.85 35.68 18.84
C ALA A 41 3.21 35.82 20.23
N VAL A 42 3.40 34.78 21.07
CA VAL A 42 3.15 34.67 22.53
C VAL A 42 2.01 33.72 22.92
N SER A 43 2.36 32.44 23.09
CA SER A 43 2.24 31.74 24.39
C SER A 43 2.55 30.23 24.26
N GLY A 44 3.54 29.80 25.05
CA GLY A 44 3.47 28.62 25.93
C GLY A 44 3.10 27.26 25.35
N ALA A 45 4.07 26.34 25.44
CA ALA A 45 4.01 24.90 25.15
C ALA A 45 4.01 24.55 23.65
N ALA A 46 5.21 24.26 23.14
CA ALA A 46 5.34 23.51 21.89
C ALA A 46 4.58 22.18 22.07
N PRO A 47 3.50 21.92 21.30
CA PRO A 47 2.93 20.59 21.28
C PRO A 47 4.04 19.66 20.75
N ALA A 48 4.26 18.54 21.44
CA ALA A 48 5.14 17.49 20.94
C ALA A 48 4.81 17.24 19.46
N PRO A 49 5.81 17.07 18.56
CA PRO A 49 5.54 16.93 17.14
C PRO A 49 4.59 15.74 16.95
N ALA A 50 3.33 16.02 16.63
CA ALA A 50 2.35 15.00 16.33
C ALA A 50 2.85 14.33 15.04
N ARG A 51 3.42 13.13 15.18
CA ARG A 51 4.00 12.40 14.06
C ARG A 51 2.85 12.07 13.09
N PRO A 52 2.83 12.64 11.87
CA PRO A 52 1.73 12.40 10.96
C PRO A 52 1.66 10.91 10.61
N PRO A 53 0.47 10.33 10.50
CA PRO A 53 0.35 8.98 9.97
C PRO A 53 0.69 9.00 8.48
N TYR A 54 1.55 8.06 8.08
CA TYR A 54 2.03 7.85 6.72
C TYR A 54 1.32 6.66 6.10
N VAL A 55 0.94 6.81 4.84
CA VAL A 55 0.39 5.73 4.00
C VAL A 55 1.50 5.15 3.16
N HIS A 56 1.78 3.88 3.36
CA HIS A 56 2.71 3.11 2.54
C HIS A 56 1.89 2.27 1.56
N ALA A 57 1.89 2.67 0.30
CA ALA A 57 1.13 2.00 -0.75
C ALA A 57 2.06 1.16 -1.64
N ILE A 58 1.57 0.01 -2.08
CA ILE A 58 2.27 -0.89 -2.99
C ILE A 58 1.35 -1.26 -4.13
N GLU A 59 1.93 -1.41 -5.31
CA GLU A 59 1.25 -1.92 -6.50
C GLU A 59 1.85 -3.26 -6.89
N ILE A 60 0.98 -4.23 -7.12
CA ILE A 60 1.31 -5.58 -7.54
C ILE A 60 0.54 -5.88 -8.82
N VAL A 61 1.24 -6.33 -9.85
CA VAL A 61 0.64 -6.79 -11.10
C VAL A 61 0.98 -8.27 -11.26
N ILE A 62 -0.05 -9.11 -11.34
CA ILE A 62 0.09 -10.56 -11.51
C ILE A 62 -0.73 -11.02 -12.71
N ASP A 63 -0.30 -12.11 -13.33
CA ASP A 63 -1.03 -12.78 -14.41
C ASP A 63 -1.27 -14.26 -14.09
N GLY A 64 -2.44 -14.77 -14.46
CA GLY A 64 -2.84 -16.13 -14.13
C GLY A 64 -4.27 -16.44 -14.57
N GLN A 65 -4.75 -17.64 -14.25
CA GLN A 65 -6.17 -17.95 -14.43
C GLN A 65 -7.00 -17.23 -13.37
N TYR A 66 -8.27 -16.98 -13.66
CA TYR A 66 -9.17 -16.31 -12.72
C TYR A 66 -9.23 -17.01 -11.35
N ALA A 67 -9.28 -18.35 -11.35
CA ALA A 67 -9.33 -19.14 -10.12
C ALA A 67 -8.06 -18.97 -9.27
N ASP A 68 -6.87 -19.06 -9.88
CA ASP A 68 -5.60 -18.88 -9.17
C ASP A 68 -5.49 -17.45 -8.58
N ILE A 69 -5.97 -16.44 -9.32
CA ILE A 69 -6.01 -15.06 -8.83
C ILE A 69 -6.94 -14.94 -7.61
N LEU A 70 -8.10 -15.58 -7.65
CA LEU A 70 -9.06 -15.56 -6.54
C LEU A 70 -8.47 -16.21 -5.28
N ASP A 71 -7.78 -17.34 -5.42
CA ASP A 71 -7.10 -18.02 -4.33
C ASP A 71 -5.99 -17.15 -3.71
N TYR A 72 -5.23 -16.43 -4.52
CA TYR A 72 -4.23 -15.46 -4.04
C TYR A 72 -4.86 -14.33 -3.23
N LEU A 73 -5.94 -13.75 -3.74
CA LEU A 73 -6.66 -12.69 -3.05
C LEU A 73 -7.22 -13.13 -1.71
N ALA A 74 -7.84 -14.31 -1.65
CA ALA A 74 -8.36 -14.88 -0.41
C ALA A 74 -7.25 -15.14 0.61
N ALA A 75 -6.11 -15.69 0.15
CA ALA A 75 -4.97 -15.94 1.01
C ALA A 75 -4.33 -14.63 1.51
N LEU A 76 -4.35 -13.56 0.68
CA LEU A 76 -3.83 -12.25 1.06
C LEU A 76 -4.71 -11.58 2.13
N GLU A 77 -6.04 -11.69 2.00
CA GLU A 77 -7.00 -11.19 2.97
C GLU A 77 -6.93 -11.95 4.32
N ALA A 78 -6.56 -13.23 4.29
CA ALA A 78 -6.38 -14.04 5.49
C ALA A 78 -5.13 -13.71 6.31
N LEU A 79 -4.22 -12.87 5.80
CA LEU A 79 -3.04 -12.45 6.55
C LEU A 79 -3.43 -11.62 7.78
N PRO A 80 -2.73 -11.75 8.92
CA PRO A 80 -3.02 -10.97 10.13
C PRO A 80 -2.67 -9.47 10.01
N TRP A 81 -2.21 -9.05 8.83
CA TRP A 81 -1.72 -7.71 8.56
C TRP A 81 -2.86 -6.77 8.16
N LYS A 82 -2.85 -5.57 8.73
CA LYS A 82 -3.89 -4.55 8.47
C LYS A 82 -3.62 -3.82 7.16
N PHE A 83 -3.84 -4.49 6.04
CA PHE A 83 -3.86 -3.87 4.72
C PHE A 83 -5.20 -3.20 4.45
N ARG A 84 -5.16 -2.17 3.61
CA ARG A 84 -6.31 -1.54 2.99
C ARG A 84 -6.23 -1.76 1.50
N TRP A 85 -7.30 -2.27 0.92
CA TRP A 85 -7.48 -2.33 -0.52
C TRP A 85 -7.74 -0.92 -1.04
N THR A 86 -6.89 -0.44 -1.96
CA THR A 86 -7.05 0.88 -2.59
C THR A 86 -7.72 0.72 -3.94
N SER A 87 -7.20 -0.17 -4.80
CA SER A 87 -7.77 -0.46 -6.10
C SER A 87 -7.49 -1.91 -6.51
N LEU A 88 -8.39 -2.44 -7.33
CA LEU A 88 -8.24 -3.75 -7.96
C LEU A 88 -8.79 -3.66 -9.38
N ASP A 89 -7.92 -3.82 -10.36
CA ASP A 89 -8.27 -3.80 -11.77
C ASP A 89 -7.95 -5.14 -12.42
N LEU A 90 -9.00 -5.85 -12.82
CA LEU A 90 -8.88 -7.10 -13.56
C LEU A 90 -9.06 -6.82 -15.05
N SER A 91 -8.09 -7.28 -15.86
CA SER A 91 -8.12 -7.19 -17.32
C SER A 91 -7.84 -8.56 -17.92
N THR A 92 -8.47 -8.86 -19.06
CA THR A 92 -8.22 -10.12 -19.78
C THR A 92 -7.04 -9.93 -20.72
N ALA A 93 -5.91 -10.60 -20.46
CA ALA A 93 -4.74 -10.56 -21.35
C ALA A 93 -4.87 -11.51 -22.55
N GLY A 94 -5.81 -12.46 -22.47
CA GLY A 94 -6.17 -13.42 -23.53
C GLY A 94 -6.60 -14.74 -22.89
N TYR A 95 -7.82 -15.20 -23.16
CA TYR A 95 -8.38 -16.37 -22.48
C TYR A 95 -7.45 -17.60 -22.59
N PRO A 96 -7.19 -18.33 -21.49
CA PRO A 96 -7.74 -18.19 -20.14
C PRO A 96 -6.92 -17.32 -19.17
N ARG A 97 -5.92 -16.56 -19.65
CA ARG A 97 -5.05 -15.72 -18.82
C ARG A 97 -5.64 -14.33 -18.60
N ASN A 98 -5.71 -13.96 -17.33
CA ASN A 98 -6.09 -12.64 -16.86
C ASN A 98 -4.87 -11.95 -16.25
N ARG A 99 -4.91 -10.63 -16.21
CA ARG A 99 -3.96 -9.78 -15.51
C ARG A 99 -4.71 -8.94 -14.50
N VAL A 100 -4.31 -9.02 -13.24
CA VAL A 100 -4.86 -8.16 -12.19
C VAL A 100 -3.79 -7.21 -11.68
N ARG A 101 -4.17 -5.95 -11.52
CA ARG A 101 -3.40 -4.92 -10.86
C ARG A 101 -4.06 -4.66 -9.51
N ILE A 102 -3.27 -4.80 -8.46
CA ILE A 102 -3.72 -4.71 -7.08
C ILE A 102 -2.93 -3.59 -6.41
N GLU A 103 -3.64 -2.66 -5.79
CA GLU A 103 -3.04 -1.61 -4.98
C GLU A 103 -3.46 -1.76 -3.53
N LEU A 104 -2.48 -1.95 -2.67
CA LEU A 104 -2.65 -2.15 -1.23
C LEU A 104 -1.96 -1.02 -0.50
N SER A 105 -2.58 -0.52 0.55
CA SER A 105 -1.99 0.50 1.41
C SER A 105 -1.97 0.05 2.87
N THR A 106 -0.96 0.50 3.61
CA THR A 106 -0.86 0.33 5.06
C THR A 106 -0.71 1.69 5.71
N LEU A 107 -1.25 1.81 6.93
CA LEU A 107 -1.14 3.02 7.74
C LEU A 107 -0.10 2.80 8.84
N SER A 108 0.93 3.63 8.88
CA SER A 108 1.96 3.59 9.91
C SER A 108 2.18 4.97 10.53
N LEU A 109 2.59 5.02 11.80
CA LEU A 109 3.07 6.24 12.46
C LEU A 109 4.56 6.49 12.20
N ASP A 110 5.22 5.60 11.48
CA ASP A 110 6.62 5.74 11.08
C ASP A 110 6.73 6.30 9.65
N SER A 111 7.52 7.36 9.52
CA SER A 111 7.98 7.95 8.25
C SER A 111 8.94 7.04 7.49
N THR A 112 9.60 6.15 8.23
CA THR A 112 10.64 5.27 7.75
C THR A 112 10.00 3.92 7.46
N TRP A 113 9.85 3.62 6.18
CA TRP A 113 9.59 2.25 5.78
C TRP A 113 10.93 1.56 5.58
N LEU A 114 11.10 0.43 6.28
CA LEU A 114 12.26 -0.47 6.31
C LEU A 114 13.30 -0.06 7.36
N GLY A 115 13.54 -0.96 8.31
CA GLY A 115 14.68 -0.87 9.21
C GLY A 115 16.00 -1.06 8.46
N VAL A 116 16.45 0.02 7.81
CA VAL A 116 17.84 0.37 7.55
C VAL A 116 18.00 1.88 7.66
#